data_AF-A0A7S3DM41-F1
#
_entry.id   AF-A0A7S3DM41-F1
#
_cell.length_a   1.000
_cell.length_b   1.000
_cell.length_c   1.000
_cell.angle_alpha   90.00
_cell.angle_beta   90.00
_cell.angle_gamma   90.00
#
_symmetry.space_group_name_H-M   'P 1'
#
loop_
_entity.id
_entity.type
_entity.pdbx_description
1 polymer ?
#
loop_
_entity_poly.entity_id
_entity_poly.type
_entity_poly.pdbx_seq_one_letter_code
_entity_poly.pdbx_strand_id
1 'polypeptide(L)'
;MACRLVALDKCPGVRPVGIGESFRRLMAKCIVLVAGHSATIACGSSNLCAGLSAGIEGALHAMKEAPAHFKAKALKEWVEEPASSPGADATMDDGPAASSPTMGGAGADDTGFLSQAADVAAAGEAGRVTEADIWDHDPLVRLTLDARNGFNELSRKAMLWTVRHKWAVGAWFALNCYRHQAQLILRRKGRPCYTILSEEGVTQGDPLSMTLSP
;
A
#
# COMPACT_ATOMS: atom_id res chain seq x y z
N MET A 1 -34.36 -4.14 2.05
CA MET A 1 -34.17 -3.63 3.42
C MET A 1 -34.22 -2.11 3.36
N ALA A 2 -34.87 -1.47 4.33
CA ALA A 2 -34.94 -0.02 4.41
C ALA A 2 -34.20 0.48 5.67
N CYS A 3 -33.48 1.59 5.54
CA CYS A 3 -32.78 2.26 6.63
C CYS A 3 -33.23 3.72 6.69
N ARG A 4 -33.40 4.26 7.89
CA ARG A 4 -33.59 5.70 8.08
C ARG A 4 -32.24 6.39 7.88
N LEU A 5 -32.15 7.30 6.92
CA LEU A 5 -30.95 8.08 6.67
C LEU A 5 -30.94 9.34 7.53
N VAL A 6 -29.82 9.57 8.21
CA VAL A 6 -29.55 10.78 9.00
C VAL A 6 -28.26 11.40 8.49
N ALA A 7 -28.33 12.69 8.13
CA ALA A 7 -27.17 13.48 7.77
C ALA A 7 -26.56 14.06 9.06
N LEU A 8 -25.40 13.53 9.47
CA LEU A 8 -24.62 14.10 10.56
C LEU A 8 -23.61 15.11 10.01
N ASP A 9 -23.30 16.13 10.78
CA ASP A 9 -22.26 17.10 10.42
C ASP A 9 -20.87 16.47 10.59
N LYS A 10 -20.00 16.63 9.59
CA LYS A 10 -18.61 16.13 9.58
C LYS A 10 -17.57 17.26 9.63
N CYS A 11 -17.95 18.53 9.46
CA CYS A 11 -17.07 19.72 9.54
C CYS A 11 -15.65 19.53 8.94
N PRO A 12 -15.45 19.73 7.61
CA PRO A 12 -16.46 20.08 6.61
C PRO A 12 -17.22 18.87 6.05
N GLY A 13 -18.43 19.13 5.57
CA GLY A 13 -19.26 18.14 4.85
C GLY A 13 -20.23 17.36 5.73
N VAL A 14 -20.78 16.28 5.16
CA VAL A 14 -21.85 15.49 5.77
C VAL A 14 -21.41 14.03 5.90
N ARG A 15 -21.74 13.41 7.03
CA ARG A 15 -21.61 11.98 7.26
C ARG A 15 -23.00 11.32 7.21
N PRO A 16 -23.35 10.62 6.13
CA PRO A 16 -24.65 9.96 6.01
C PRO A 16 -24.68 8.65 6.81
N VAL A 17 -25.49 8.59 7.86
CA VAL A 17 -25.67 7.40 8.71
C VAL A 17 -27.00 6.73 8.40
N GLY A 18 -26.96 5.46 8.00
CA GLY A 18 -28.15 4.65 7.75
C GLY A 18 -28.51 3.81 8.96
N ILE A 19 -29.57 4.21 9.67
CA ILE A 19 -30.10 3.49 10.82
C ILE A 19 -31.01 2.37 10.31
N GLY A 20 -30.48 1.14 10.28
CA GLY A 20 -31.24 -0.06 9.96
C GLY A 20 -32.13 -0.55 11.12
N GLU A 21 -32.95 -1.55 10.83
CA GLU A 21 -33.84 -2.19 11.80
C GLU A 21 -33.10 -2.80 13.00
N SER A 22 -33.72 -2.74 14.18
CA SER A 22 -33.12 -3.21 15.44
C SER A 22 -32.73 -4.68 15.41
N PHE A 23 -33.58 -5.56 14.88
CA PHE A 23 -33.29 -7.00 14.78
C PHE A 23 -32.10 -7.29 13.85
N ARG A 24 -32.02 -6.59 12.71
CA ARG A 24 -30.87 -6.72 11.81
C ARG A 24 -29.57 -6.29 12.48
N ARG A 25 -29.59 -5.18 13.23
CA ARG A 25 -28.42 -4.72 14.00
C ARG A 25 -28.06 -5.70 15.12
N LEU A 26 -29.04 -6.32 15.77
CA LEU A 26 -28.81 -7.36 16.77
C LEU A 26 -28.11 -8.57 16.15
N MET A 27 -28.66 -9.12 15.06
CA MET A 27 -28.06 -10.25 14.34
C MET A 27 -26.64 -9.94 13.87
N ALA A 28 -26.42 -8.74 13.32
CA ALA A 28 -25.09 -8.27 12.94
C ALA A 28 -24.11 -8.26 14.12
N LYS A 29 -24.53 -7.74 15.29
CA LYS A 29 -23.71 -7.79 16.51
C LYS A 29 -23.41 -9.22 16.96
N CYS A 30 -24.38 -10.12 16.91
CA CYS A 30 -24.16 -11.53 17.26
C CYS A 30 -23.13 -12.19 16.34
N ILE A 31 -23.23 -11.94 15.02
CA ILE A 31 -22.26 -12.46 14.04
C ILE A 31 -20.86 -11.89 14.28
N VAL A 32 -20.73 -10.58 14.50
CA VAL A 32 -19.44 -9.96 14.81
C VAL A 32 -18.87 -10.49 16.13
N LEU A 33 -19.71 -10.70 17.14
CA LEU A 33 -19.28 -11.24 18.44
C LEU A 33 -18.78 -12.69 18.33
N VAL A 34 -19.45 -13.54 17.55
CA VAL A 34 -19.09 -14.96 17.43
C VAL A 34 -17.97 -15.18 16.41
N ALA A 35 -17.99 -14.48 15.28
CA ALA A 35 -17.15 -14.77 14.12
C ALA A 35 -16.21 -13.61 13.71
N GLY A 36 -16.30 -12.45 14.36
CA GLY A 36 -15.51 -11.27 14.00
C GLY A 36 -14.00 -11.48 14.18
N HIS A 37 -13.59 -12.26 15.18
CA HIS A 37 -12.16 -12.57 15.41
C HIS A 37 -11.51 -13.25 14.20
N SER A 38 -12.23 -14.13 13.49
CA SER A 38 -11.72 -14.75 12.26
C SER A 38 -11.49 -13.73 11.14
N ALA A 39 -12.31 -12.67 11.07
CA ALA A 39 -12.06 -11.57 10.14
C ALA A 39 -10.81 -10.77 10.54
N THR A 40 -10.64 -10.49 11.84
CA THR A 40 -9.44 -9.83 12.37
C THR A 40 -8.17 -10.62 12.03
N ILE A 41 -8.18 -11.94 12.23
CA ILE A 41 -7.05 -12.82 11.89
C ILE A 41 -6.76 -12.76 10.38
N ALA A 42 -7.80 -12.85 9.53
CA ALA A 42 -7.62 -12.83 8.08
C ALA A 42 -7.08 -11.50 7.55
N CYS A 43 -7.35 -10.39 8.26
CA CYS A 43 -6.79 -9.07 7.99
C CYS A 43 -5.37 -8.90 8.53
N GLY A 44 -5.02 -9.56 9.64
CA GLY A 44 -3.70 -9.48 10.26
C GLY A 44 -3.29 -8.05 10.61
N SER A 45 -2.00 -7.75 10.50
CA SER A 45 -1.44 -6.40 10.73
C SER A 45 -1.66 -5.43 9.56
N SER A 46 -2.13 -5.92 8.40
CA SER A 46 -2.34 -5.09 7.21
C SER A 46 -3.56 -4.18 7.31
N ASN A 47 -4.50 -4.48 8.21
CA ASN A 47 -5.69 -3.67 8.43
C ASN A 47 -6.01 -3.53 9.92
N LEU A 48 -5.92 -2.31 10.41
CA LEU A 48 -6.16 -1.95 11.82
C LEU A 48 -7.66 -1.81 12.16
N CYS A 49 -8.49 -1.56 11.14
CA CYS A 49 -9.92 -1.31 11.27
C CYS A 49 -10.74 -2.60 11.45
N ALA A 50 -10.17 -3.77 11.17
CA ALA A 50 -10.80 -5.08 11.30
C ALA A 50 -10.88 -5.61 12.75
N GLY A 51 -10.78 -4.73 13.75
CA GLY A 51 -10.88 -5.09 15.18
C GLY A 51 -9.58 -5.58 15.81
N LEU A 52 -8.42 -5.21 15.25
CA LEU A 52 -7.12 -5.52 15.84
C LEU A 52 -6.97 -4.80 17.19
N SER A 53 -6.76 -5.56 18.26
CA SER A 53 -6.52 -5.00 19.59
C SER A 53 -5.28 -4.12 19.59
N ALA A 54 -5.37 -2.94 20.21
CA ALA A 54 -4.31 -1.93 20.22
C ALA A 54 -3.77 -1.53 18.83
N GLY A 55 -4.58 -1.67 17.77
CA GLY A 55 -4.12 -1.46 16.38
C GLY A 55 -3.50 -0.08 16.12
N ILE A 56 -4.08 0.99 16.68
CA ILE A 56 -3.55 2.36 16.51
C ILE A 56 -2.19 2.53 17.20
N GLU A 57 -2.03 1.98 18.41
CA GLU A 57 -0.77 2.02 19.15
C GLU A 57 0.30 1.21 18.42
N GLY A 58 -0.01 -0.03 18.03
CA GLY A 58 0.90 -0.86 17.23
C GLY A 58 1.33 -0.18 15.93
N ALA A 59 0.42 0.52 15.24
CA ALA A 59 0.76 1.28 14.05
C ALA A 59 1.64 2.50 14.32
N LEU A 60 1.41 3.22 15.41
CA LEU A 60 2.27 4.34 15.83
C LEU A 60 3.69 3.85 16.14
N HIS A 61 3.82 2.73 16.86
CA HIS A 61 5.11 2.11 17.14
C HIS A 61 5.81 1.67 15.85
N ALA A 62 5.10 0.97 14.95
CA ALA A 62 5.65 0.57 13.66
C ALA A 62 6.10 1.77 12.81
N MET A 63 5.32 2.86 12.78
CA MET A 63 5.71 4.08 12.07
C MET A 63 6.93 4.78 12.69
N LYS A 64 7.09 4.71 14.01
CA LYS A 64 8.25 5.28 14.71
C LYS A 64 9.52 4.48 14.44
N GLU A 65 9.42 3.17 14.31
CA GLU A 65 10.55 2.25 14.07
C GLU A 65 10.89 2.07 12.59
N ALA A 66 9.94 2.36 11.69
CA ALA A 66 10.09 2.24 10.24
C ALA A 66 11.39 2.89 9.69
N PRO A 67 11.79 4.12 10.08
CA PRO A 67 13.03 4.73 9.58
C PRO A 67 14.27 3.87 9.85
N ALA A 68 14.40 3.32 11.06
CA ALA A 68 15.53 2.49 11.43
C ALA A 68 15.53 1.16 10.67
N HIS A 69 14.35 0.57 10.48
CA HIS A 69 14.18 -0.65 9.70
C HIS A 69 14.55 -0.46 8.22
N PHE A 70 14.04 0.60 7.57
CA PHE A 70 14.37 0.89 6.17
C PHE A 70 15.84 1.22 6.00
N LYS A 71 16.44 1.98 6.93
CA LYS A 71 17.88 2.27 6.93
C LYS A 71 18.73 1.01 7.07
N ALA A 72 18.38 0.11 7.98
CA ALA A 72 19.09 -1.16 8.16
C ALA A 72 18.96 -2.07 6.93
N LYS A 73 17.80 -2.05 6.25
CA LYS A 73 17.57 -2.80 5.01
C LYS A 73 18.38 -2.23 3.85
N ALA A 74 18.33 -0.92 3.62
CA ALA A 74 19.11 -0.25 2.59
C ALA A 74 20.60 -0.48 2.83
N LEU A 75 21.10 -0.31 4.05
CA LEU A 75 22.52 -0.57 4.35
C LEU A 75 22.95 -2.00 4.01
N LYS A 76 22.09 -3.01 4.23
CA LYS A 76 22.40 -4.40 3.84
C LYS A 76 22.43 -4.58 2.32
N GLU A 77 21.45 -4.05 1.60
CA GLU A 77 21.37 -4.16 0.13
C GLU A 77 22.60 -3.52 -0.55
N TRP A 78 23.10 -2.40 -0.02
CA TRP A 78 24.27 -1.70 -0.57
C TRP A 78 25.62 -2.30 -0.15
N VAL A 79 25.66 -3.08 0.93
CA VAL A 79 26.87 -3.79 1.39
C VAL A 79 27.03 -5.15 0.71
N GLU A 80 25.93 -5.73 0.19
CA GLU A 80 25.91 -7.07 -0.40
C GLU A 80 25.91 -7.11 -1.94
N GLU A 81 26.01 -5.99 -2.67
CA GLU A 81 26.33 -6.05 -4.11
C GLU A 81 27.79 -6.48 -4.30
N PRO A 82 28.10 -7.69 -4.81
CA PRO A 82 29.45 -8.00 -5.21
C PRO A 82 29.74 -7.18 -6.46
N ALA A 83 30.84 -6.42 -6.45
CA ALA A 83 31.39 -5.80 -7.64
C ALA A 83 31.45 -6.83 -8.77
N SER A 84 30.51 -6.75 -9.71
CA SER A 84 30.52 -7.60 -10.89
C SER A 84 31.77 -7.21 -11.68
N SER A 85 32.77 -8.08 -11.63
CA SER A 85 33.98 -7.94 -12.43
C SER A 85 33.57 -7.90 -13.91
N PRO A 86 34.18 -7.07 -14.77
CA PRO A 86 33.84 -7.05 -16.18
C PRO A 86 34.19 -8.42 -16.78
N GLY A 87 33.16 -9.18 -17.14
CA GLY A 87 33.26 -10.50 -17.72
C GLY A 87 33.98 -10.43 -19.06
N ALA A 88 35.16 -11.05 -19.11
CA ALA A 88 35.76 -11.51 -20.34
C ALA A 88 35.01 -12.77 -20.80
N ASP A 89 34.21 -12.69 -21.86
CA ASP A 89 34.09 -13.76 -22.87
C ASP A 89 33.24 -13.27 -24.07
N ALA A 90 33.85 -13.25 -25.25
CA ALA A 90 33.15 -13.32 -26.53
C ALA A 90 34.17 -13.80 -27.58
N THR A 91 34.28 -15.12 -27.71
CA THR A 91 34.97 -15.77 -28.81
C THR A 91 33.99 -16.16 -29.93
N MET A 92 34.35 -15.74 -31.15
CA MET A 92 34.12 -16.33 -32.47
C MET A 92 32.73 -16.29 -33.13
N ASP A 93 32.65 -15.62 -34.30
CA ASP A 93 32.11 -16.19 -35.54
C ASP A 93 32.67 -15.48 -36.81
N ASP A 94 32.96 -16.25 -37.86
CA ASP A 94 33.76 -15.93 -39.06
C ASP A 94 32.91 -15.60 -40.32
N GLY A 95 33.04 -14.36 -40.85
CA GLY A 95 33.04 -13.95 -42.27
C GLY A 95 31.78 -14.03 -43.18
N PRO A 96 31.78 -13.48 -44.44
CA PRO A 96 32.77 -12.58 -45.07
C PRO A 96 32.22 -11.40 -45.95
N ALA A 97 33.17 -10.56 -46.40
CA ALA A 97 33.23 -9.72 -47.63
C ALA A 97 32.58 -8.31 -47.69
N ALA A 98 33.40 -7.24 -47.77
CA ALA A 98 33.78 -6.56 -49.03
C ALA A 98 34.30 -5.10 -48.84
N SER A 99 35.36 -4.77 -49.59
CA SER A 99 35.86 -3.45 -50.04
C SER A 99 36.48 -2.43 -49.06
N SER A 100 37.81 -2.27 -49.19
CA SER A 100 38.68 -1.11 -48.88
C SER A 100 38.29 0.15 -49.72
N PRO A 101 38.88 1.37 -49.58
CA PRO A 101 40.27 1.62 -49.15
C PRO A 101 40.65 2.96 -48.42
N THR A 102 41.94 3.00 -48.00
CA THR A 102 42.86 4.18 -47.95
C THR A 102 42.66 5.22 -46.82
N MET A 103 43.63 5.88 -46.18
CA MET A 103 45.07 6.22 -46.40
C MET A 103 45.70 6.74 -45.06
N GLY A 104 47.03 6.59 -44.89
CA GLY A 104 47.96 7.44 -44.08
C GLY A 104 47.96 7.22 -42.56
N GLY A 105 49.04 6.77 -41.89
CA GLY A 105 50.39 7.35 -41.79
C GLY A 105 50.38 8.60 -40.89
N ALA A 106 51.30 8.92 -39.98
CA ALA A 106 52.57 8.40 -39.48
C ALA A 106 52.95 9.24 -38.22
N GLY A 107 53.94 8.80 -37.43
CA GLY A 107 54.62 9.57 -36.36
C GLY A 107 54.20 9.17 -34.94
N ALA A 108 55.01 8.57 -34.05
CA ALA A 108 56.31 9.04 -33.51
C ALA A 108 56.13 10.46 -32.88
N ASP A 109 56.53 10.81 -31.66
CA ASP A 109 57.75 10.53 -30.89
C ASP A 109 57.42 10.80 -29.39
N ASP A 110 57.74 9.92 -28.46
CA ASP A 110 58.82 10.06 -27.45
C ASP A 110 59.01 11.47 -26.82
N THR A 111 58.78 11.58 -25.52
CA THR A 111 59.78 12.02 -24.51
C THR A 111 59.11 12.19 -23.15
N GLY A 112 59.62 11.52 -22.10
CA GLY A 112 59.21 11.86 -20.73
C GLY A 112 59.46 10.84 -19.62
N PHE A 113 60.60 10.18 -19.61
CA PHE A 113 61.37 9.72 -18.43
C PHE A 113 60.67 9.60 -17.05
N LEU A 114 60.42 8.34 -16.66
CA LEU A 114 60.58 7.66 -15.36
C LEU A 114 60.44 8.40 -14.00
N SER A 115 59.85 7.63 -13.09
CA SER A 115 59.77 7.76 -11.61
C SER A 115 58.63 8.67 -11.14
N GLN A 116 57.72 8.21 -10.26
CA GLN A 116 58.07 7.67 -8.96
C GLN A 116 56.89 6.87 -8.39
N ALA A 117 57.15 5.62 -8.04
CA ALA A 117 56.29 4.82 -7.19
C ALA A 117 56.25 5.46 -5.80
N ALA A 118 55.22 6.26 -5.49
CA ALA A 118 55.03 6.83 -4.15
C ALA A 118 53.59 7.19 -3.77
N ASP A 119 52.56 6.98 -4.61
CA ASP A 119 51.19 7.42 -4.29
C ASP A 119 50.19 6.28 -4.03
N VAL A 120 50.66 5.09 -3.63
CA VAL A 120 49.79 3.99 -3.19
C VAL A 120 49.39 4.13 -1.70
N ALA A 121 49.84 5.18 -1.01
CA ALA A 121 49.59 5.36 0.42
C ALA A 121 48.54 6.44 0.78
N ALA A 122 47.85 7.03 -0.21
CA ALA A 122 46.85 8.08 0.03
C ALA A 122 45.48 7.84 -0.64
N ALA A 123 45.14 6.58 -0.96
CA ALA A 123 43.83 6.20 -1.52
C ALA A 123 43.03 5.29 -0.56
N GLY A 124 43.25 5.41 0.74
CA GLY A 124 42.62 4.56 1.77
C GLY A 124 41.27 5.04 2.30
N GLU A 125 40.79 6.23 1.94
CA GLU A 125 39.58 6.83 2.54
C GLU A 125 38.57 7.40 1.54
N ALA A 126 38.68 7.07 0.25
CA ALA A 126 37.71 7.47 -0.76
C ALA A 126 36.80 6.28 -1.12
N GLY A 127 35.76 6.04 -0.32
CA GLY A 127 34.77 5.02 -0.67
C GLY A 127 33.95 4.45 0.49
N ARG A 128 34.01 5.03 1.69
CA ARG A 128 33.07 4.65 2.76
C ARG A 128 31.88 5.60 2.70
N VAL A 129 30.81 5.17 2.06
CA VAL A 129 29.51 5.85 2.12
C VAL A 129 29.20 6.08 3.60
N THR A 130 29.18 7.33 4.01
CA THR A 130 28.92 7.69 5.41
C THR A 130 27.42 7.68 5.65
N GLU A 131 27.04 7.56 6.92
CA GLU A 131 25.63 7.56 7.34
C GLU A 131 24.88 8.83 6.91
N ALA A 132 25.62 9.92 6.65
CA ALA A 132 25.11 11.20 6.15
C ALA A 132 24.82 11.17 4.63
N ASP A 133 25.63 10.47 3.83
CA ASP A 133 25.47 10.39 2.37
C ASP A 133 24.18 9.66 1.96
N ILE A 134 23.70 8.74 2.82
CA ILE A 134 22.45 8.00 2.61
C ILE A 134 21.22 8.93 2.68
N TRP A 135 21.23 9.91 3.58
CA TRP A 135 20.10 10.83 3.76
C TRP A 135 20.02 11.91 2.66
N ASP A 136 21.14 12.20 1.99
CA ASP A 136 21.19 13.14 0.86
C ASP A 136 20.73 12.50 -0.46
N HIS A 137 20.82 11.18 -0.60
CA HIS A 137 20.46 10.48 -1.84
C HIS A 137 19.15 9.67 -1.79
N ASP A 138 18.62 9.31 -0.61
CA ASP A 138 17.31 8.63 -0.47
C ASP A 138 16.56 9.08 0.80
N PRO A 139 15.85 10.22 0.75
CA PRO A 139 15.14 10.73 1.92
C PRO A 139 13.91 9.87 2.23
N LEU A 140 13.75 9.51 3.51
CA LEU A 140 12.53 8.82 3.95
C LEU A 140 11.30 9.73 3.84
N VAL A 141 10.40 9.41 2.92
CA VAL A 141 9.12 10.11 2.73
C VAL A 141 7.97 9.31 3.33
N ARG A 142 7.10 9.97 4.10
CA ARG A 142 5.83 9.39 4.56
C ARG A 142 4.68 9.88 3.69
N LEU A 143 4.06 8.97 2.95
CA LEU A 143 2.85 9.24 2.17
C LEU A 143 1.60 8.89 3.00
N THR A 144 0.75 9.89 3.26
CA THR A 144 -0.57 9.68 3.88
C THR A 144 -1.65 9.75 2.81
N LEU A 145 -2.44 8.68 2.71
CA LEU A 145 -3.57 8.59 1.79
C LEU A 145 -4.88 8.52 2.59
N ASP A 146 -5.86 9.34 2.22
CA ASP A 146 -7.22 9.24 2.75
C ASP A 146 -8.19 8.94 1.61
N ALA A 147 -8.93 7.84 1.75
CA ALA A 147 -9.90 7.44 0.74
C ALA A 147 -11.13 8.35 0.83
N ARG A 148 -11.54 8.91 -0.32
CA ARG A 148 -12.79 9.66 -0.39
C ARG A 148 -13.95 8.74 -0.04
N ASN A 149 -14.71 9.12 0.99
CA ASN A 149 -15.98 8.49 1.33
C ASN A 149 -15.94 6.95 1.40
N GLY A 150 -14.89 6.40 2.02
CA GLY A 150 -14.50 4.99 1.90
C GLY A 150 -15.58 3.94 2.25
N PHE A 151 -16.61 4.30 3.03
CA PHE A 151 -17.73 3.38 3.27
C PHE A 151 -18.71 3.31 2.10
N ASN A 152 -19.04 4.44 1.48
CA ASN A 152 -20.09 4.52 0.47
C ASN A 152 -19.54 4.31 -0.96
N GLU A 153 -18.26 4.61 -1.18
CA GLU A 153 -17.58 4.46 -2.48
C GLU A 153 -16.84 3.12 -2.62
N LEU A 154 -16.83 2.28 -1.58
CA LEU A 154 -16.29 0.91 -1.65
C LEU A 154 -17.04 0.08 -2.69
N SER A 155 -16.31 -0.58 -3.60
CA SER A 155 -16.93 -1.51 -4.54
C SER A 155 -17.55 -2.69 -3.80
N ARG A 156 -18.87 -2.78 -3.84
CA ARG A 156 -19.65 -3.81 -3.14
C ARG A 156 -19.36 -5.20 -3.65
N LYS A 157 -19.15 -5.35 -4.96
CA LYS A 157 -18.81 -6.65 -5.57
C LYS A 157 -17.43 -7.12 -5.10
N ALA A 158 -16.43 -6.24 -5.15
CA ALA A 158 -15.08 -6.55 -4.69
C ALA A 158 -15.05 -6.87 -3.19
N MET A 159 -15.82 -6.12 -2.40
CA MET A 159 -16.01 -6.38 -0.97
C MET A 159 -16.63 -7.76 -0.72
N LEU A 160 -17.75 -8.10 -1.38
CA LEU A 160 -18.40 -9.40 -1.22
C LEU A 160 -17.49 -10.55 -1.63
N TRP A 161 -16.73 -10.37 -2.71
CA TRP A 161 -15.73 -11.32 -3.18
C TRP A 161 -14.62 -11.51 -2.14
N THR A 162 -14.04 -10.44 -1.61
CA THR A 162 -12.98 -10.51 -0.61
C THR A 162 -13.48 -11.20 0.66
N VAL A 163 -14.67 -10.83 1.15
CA VAL A 163 -15.29 -11.44 2.33
C VAL A 163 -15.54 -12.93 2.13
N ARG A 164 -15.99 -13.36 0.93
CA ARG A 164 -16.17 -14.77 0.58
C ARG A 164 -14.90 -15.59 0.78
N HIS A 165 -13.74 -15.03 0.46
CA HIS A 165 -12.45 -15.73 0.48
C HIS A 165 -11.71 -15.59 1.81
N LYS A 166 -11.75 -14.40 2.43
CA LYS A 166 -11.02 -14.10 3.67
C LYS A 166 -11.83 -14.39 4.94
N TRP A 167 -13.16 -14.28 4.87
CA TRP A 167 -14.06 -14.42 6.03
C TRP A 167 -15.28 -15.29 5.69
N ALA A 168 -15.02 -16.53 5.28
CA ALA A 168 -16.04 -17.46 4.80
C ALA A 168 -17.21 -17.66 5.78
N VAL A 169 -16.94 -17.64 7.09
CA VAL A 169 -17.95 -17.80 8.16
C VAL A 169 -18.96 -16.64 8.19
N GLY A 170 -18.54 -15.40 7.88
CA GLY A 170 -19.42 -14.23 7.83
C GLY A 170 -20.02 -13.97 6.44
N ALA A 171 -19.51 -14.65 5.41
CA ALA A 171 -19.79 -14.32 4.01
C ALA A 171 -21.27 -14.44 3.62
N TRP A 172 -21.97 -15.47 4.09
CA TRP A 172 -23.39 -15.65 3.78
C TRP A 172 -24.25 -14.54 4.38
N PHE A 173 -23.97 -14.16 5.63
CA PHE A 173 -24.70 -13.10 6.30
C PHE A 173 -24.41 -11.73 5.65
N ALA A 174 -23.14 -11.46 5.31
CA ALA A 174 -22.74 -10.26 4.58
C ALA A 174 -23.41 -10.20 3.19
N LEU A 175 -23.44 -11.32 2.46
CA LEU A 175 -24.11 -11.41 1.15
C LEU A 175 -25.60 -11.10 1.27
N ASN A 176 -26.30 -11.67 2.25
CA ASN A 176 -27.73 -11.37 2.44
C ASN A 176 -27.97 -9.90 2.81
N CYS A 177 -27.06 -9.27 3.54
CA CYS A 177 -27.16 -7.86 3.91
C CYS A 177 -26.91 -6.90 2.75
N TYR A 178 -26.00 -7.25 1.84
CA TYR A 178 -25.47 -6.31 0.84
C TYR A 178 -25.62 -6.75 -0.62
N ARG A 179 -26.18 -7.93 -0.95
CA ARG A 179 -26.41 -8.34 -2.36
C ARG A 179 -27.42 -7.46 -3.10
N HIS A 180 -28.30 -6.78 -2.36
CA HIS A 180 -29.33 -5.89 -2.90
C HIS A 180 -29.13 -4.48 -2.38
N GLN A 181 -29.64 -3.53 -3.13
CA GLN A 181 -29.58 -2.12 -2.77
C GLN A 181 -30.57 -1.83 -1.63
N ALA A 182 -30.05 -1.42 -0.48
CA ALA A 182 -30.89 -0.99 0.63
C ALA A 182 -31.53 0.38 0.31
N GLN A 183 -32.79 0.55 0.68
CA GLN A 183 -33.49 1.83 0.55
C GLN A 183 -33.14 2.74 1.73
N LEU A 184 -32.51 3.87 1.46
CA LEU A 184 -32.17 4.89 2.44
C LEU A 184 -33.25 5.99 2.42
N ILE A 185 -33.99 6.08 3.51
CA ILE A 185 -35.17 6.94 3.67
C ILE A 185 -34.76 8.22 4.39
N LEU A 186 -34.69 9.35 3.66
CA LEU A 186 -34.35 10.66 4.21
C LEU A 186 -35.62 11.52 4.34
N ARG A 187 -36.03 11.76 5.58
CA ARG A 187 -37.19 12.61 5.89
C ARG A 187 -36.75 14.05 6.13
N ARG A 188 -37.42 14.99 5.47
CA ARG A 188 -37.31 16.42 5.71
C ARG A 188 -38.67 16.97 6.14
N LYS A 189 -38.71 17.71 7.25
CA LYS A 189 -39.96 18.28 7.78
C LYS A 189 -40.64 19.13 6.71
N GLY A 190 -41.93 18.88 6.47
CA GLY A 190 -42.73 19.63 5.51
C GLY A 190 -42.42 19.37 4.02
N ARG A 191 -41.60 18.36 3.69
CA ARG A 191 -41.33 17.96 2.30
C ARG A 191 -41.57 16.46 2.09
N PRO A 192 -41.82 16.01 0.85
CA PRO A 192 -41.83 14.59 0.52
C PRO A 192 -40.53 13.92 0.94
N CYS A 193 -40.64 12.65 1.32
CA CYS A 193 -39.48 11.86 1.70
C CYS A 193 -38.62 11.55 0.46
N TYR A 194 -37.30 11.62 0.62
CA TYR A 194 -36.38 11.11 -0.40
C TYR A 194 -36.11 9.63 -0.13
N THR A 195 -36.07 8.84 -1.19
CA THR A 195 -35.63 7.44 -1.16
C THR A 195 -34.39 7.34 -2.03
N ILE A 196 -33.25 7.02 -1.42
CA ILE A 196 -31.97 6.84 -2.10
C ILE A 196 -31.64 5.35 -2.07
N LEU A 197 -31.16 4.80 -3.17
CA LEU A 197 -30.70 3.41 -3.20
C LEU A 197 -29.21 3.37 -2.83
N SER A 198 -28.86 2.54 -1.85
CA SER A 198 -27.46 2.26 -1.53
C SER A 198 -26.95 1.27 -2.57
N GLU A 199 -26.42 1.76 -3.68
CA GLU A 199 -25.94 0.93 -4.80
C GLU A 199 -24.57 0.33 -4.54
N GLU A 200 -23.66 1.15 -4.02
CA GLU A 200 -22.30 0.77 -3.65
C GLU A 200 -22.06 0.89 -2.15
N GLY A 201 -20.92 0.35 -1.73
CA GLY A 201 -20.43 0.46 -0.38
C GLY A 201 -21.27 -0.27 0.67
N VAL A 202 -20.97 0.06 1.92
CA VAL A 202 -21.60 -0.43 3.13
C VAL A 202 -22.27 0.72 3.88
N THR A 203 -23.43 0.44 4.48
CA THR A 203 -24.18 1.45 5.23
C THR A 203 -23.47 1.82 6.52
N GLN A 204 -23.07 3.09 6.67
CA GLN A 204 -22.53 3.61 7.92
C GLN A 204 -23.56 3.50 9.06
N GLY A 205 -23.12 2.97 10.20
CA GLY A 205 -23.98 2.71 11.37
C GLY A 205 -24.49 1.27 11.46
N ASP A 206 -24.24 0.44 10.44
CA ASP A 206 -24.39 -1.01 10.54
C ASP A 206 -23.22 -1.61 11.34
N PRO A 207 -23.49 -2.43 12.39
CA PRO A 207 -22.43 -3.14 13.11
C PRO A 207 -21.49 -3.97 12.23
N LEU A 208 -21.95 -4.48 11.08
CA LEU A 208 -21.08 -5.20 10.14
C LEU A 208 -20.14 -4.31 9.34
N SER A 209 -20.50 -3.03 9.14
CA SER A 209 -19.87 -2.18 8.13
C SER A 209 -18.34 -2.09 8.29
N MET A 210 -17.85 -2.05 9.54
CA MET A 210 -16.42 -1.93 9.80
C MET A 210 -15.62 -3.18 9.48
N THR A 211 -16.18 -4.35 9.77
CA THR A 211 -15.56 -5.64 9.42
C THR A 211 -15.54 -5.86 7.90
N LEU A 212 -16.50 -5.25 7.19
CA LEU A 212 -16.68 -5.42 5.76
C LEU A 212 -15.93 -4.39 4.91
N SER A 213 -15.40 -3.31 5.48
CA SER A 213 -14.67 -2.28 4.73
C SER A 213 -13.14 -2.35 4.94
N PRO A 214 -12.46 -3.48 4.64
CA PRO A 214 -11.04 -3.57 4.83
C PRO A 214 -10.22 -2.84 3.75
#